data_AF-A0A0A0EBK0-F1
#
_entry.id   AF-A0A0A0EBK0-F1
#
_cell.length_a   1.000
_cell.length_b   1.000
_cell.length_c   1.000
_cell.angle_alpha   90.00
_cell.angle_beta   90.00
_cell.angle_gamma   90.00
#
_symmetry.space_group_name_H-M   'P 1'
#
loop_
_entity.id
_entity.type
_entity.pdbx_description
1 polymer ?
#
loop_
_entity_poly.entity_id
_entity_poly.type
_entity_poly.pdbx_seq_one_letter_code
_entity_poly.pdbx_strand_id
1 'polypeptide(L)' 'MHLTRTNPNANLHRFYRLEIVRGLFGDWGLMRNWGRIGSSGQVRTDWYDTEAEAKNARFELHMAKAKRGYD' A
#
# COMPACT_ATOMS: atom_id res chain seq x y z
N MET A 1 2.05 -5.62 4.49
CA MET A 1 3.10 -4.62 4.81
C MET A 1 2.44 -3.34 5.25
N HIS A 2 2.85 -2.78 6.37
CA HIS A 2 2.31 -1.55 6.93
C HIS A 2 3.43 -0.54 7.07
N LEU A 3 3.27 0.62 6.46
CA LEU A 3 4.24 1.70 6.45
C LEU A 3 3.60 2.93 7.09
N THR A 4 4.39 3.71 7.82
CA THR A 4 3.95 4.93 8.48
C THR A 4 4.82 6.10 8.06
N ARG A 5 4.27 7.30 8.13
CA ARG A 5 5.03 8.53 7.94
C ARG A 5 4.53 9.60 8.90
N THR A 6 5.41 10.04 9.78
CA THR A 6 5.10 11.00 10.83
C THR A 6 6.08 12.18 10.78
N ASN A 7 5.54 13.39 10.67
CA ASN A 7 6.26 14.64 10.85
C ASN A 7 5.35 15.64 11.58
N PRO A 8 5.54 15.84 12.90
CA PRO A 8 4.70 16.72 13.72
C PRO A 8 4.73 18.18 13.25
N ASN A 9 5.90 18.68 12.85
CA ASN A 9 6.09 20.06 12.41
C ASN A 9 5.32 20.38 11.11
N ALA A 10 4.98 19.36 10.33
CA ALA A 10 4.20 19.47 9.10
C ALA A 10 2.75 18.97 9.23
N ASN A 11 2.27 18.68 10.46
CA ASN A 11 0.98 18.03 10.73
C ASN A 11 0.75 16.77 9.86
N LEU A 12 1.81 15.98 9.70
CA LEU A 12 1.82 14.78 8.87
C LEU A 12 1.80 13.55 9.77
N HIS A 13 0.73 12.77 9.71
CA HIS A 13 0.57 11.53 10.47
C HIS A 13 -0.26 10.56 9.62
N ARG A 14 0.41 9.80 8.76
CA ARG A 14 -0.22 8.98 7.71
C ARG A 14 0.26 7.55 7.73
N PHE A 15 -0.58 6.66 7.23
CA PHE A 15 -0.23 5.26 7.00
C PHE A 15 -0.39 4.88 5.53
N TYR A 16 0.30 3.82 5.15
CA TYR A 16 0.17 3.14 3.86
C TYR A 16 0.30 1.63 4.07
N ARG A 17 -0.75 0.88 3.80
CA ARG A 17 -0.79 -0.58 3.90
C ARG A 17 -0.84 -1.19 2.49
N LEU A 18 -0.02 -2.20 2.28
CA LEU A 18 0.10 -2.97 1.06
C LEU A 18 -0.12 -4.45 1.35
N GLU A 19 -1.01 -5.08 0.58
CA GLU A 19 -1.39 -6.47 0.76
C GLU A 19 -1.60 -7.14 -0.60
N ILE A 20 -1.07 -8.36 -0.76
CA ILE A 20 -1.39 -9.19 -1.92
C ILE A 20 -2.63 -9.98 -1.55
N VAL A 21 -3.65 -9.90 -2.39
CA VAL A 21 -4.92 -10.58 -2.22
C VAL A 21 -5.16 -11.49 -3.42
N ARG A 22 -5.96 -12.54 -3.22
CA ARG A 22 -6.44 -13.37 -4.33
C ARG A 22 -7.90 -13.03 -4.59
N GLY A 23 -8.24 -12.76 -5.85
CA GLY A 23 -9.60 -12.52 -6.26
C GLY A 23 -10.40 -13.81 -6.38
N LEU A 24 -11.72 -13.68 -6.45
CA LEU A 24 -12.64 -14.82 -6.49
C LEU A 24 -12.51 -15.64 -7.78
N PHE A 25 -11.97 -15.05 -8.85
CA PHE A 25 -11.85 -15.67 -10.16
C PHE A 25 -10.42 -16.18 -10.44
N GLY A 26 -9.58 -16.26 -9.41
CA GLY A 26 -8.20 -16.75 -9.51
C GLY A 26 -7.18 -15.68 -9.89
N ASP A 27 -7.62 -14.45 -10.10
CA ASP A 27 -6.83 -13.24 -10.29
C ASP A 27 -6.05 -12.84 -9.02
N TRP A 28 -5.00 -12.04 -9.21
CA TRP A 28 -4.14 -11.56 -8.12
C TRP A 28 -4.27 -10.05 -7.98
N GLY A 29 -4.45 -9.58 -6.75
CA GLY A 29 -4.64 -8.15 -6.47
C GLY A 29 -3.54 -7.59 -5.58
N LEU A 30 -3.14 -6.35 -5.84
CA LEU A 30 -2.45 -5.51 -4.86
C LEU A 30 -3.46 -4.56 -4.22
N MET A 31 -3.87 -4.89 -3.00
CA MET A 31 -4.70 -4.00 -2.18
C MET A 31 -3.82 -2.95 -1.50
N ARG A 32 -4.21 -1.69 -1.66
CA ARG A 32 -3.56 -0.49 -1.13
C ARG A 32 -4.56 0.21 -0.21
N ASN A 33 -4.20 0.40 1.06
CA ASN A 33 -4.98 1.21 1.98
C ASN A 33 -4.12 2.36 2.51
N TRP A 34 -4.60 3.60 2.44
CA TRP A 34 -3.85 4.77 2.91
C TRP A 34 -4.76 5.82 3.55
N GLY A 35 -4.22 6.54 4.53
CA GLY A 35 -5.00 7.53 5.24
C GLY A 35 -4.19 8.26 6.31
N ARG A 36 -4.89 9.05 7.12
CA ARG A 36 -4.32 9.53 8.38
C ARG A 36 -4.39 8.39 9.40
N ILE A 37 -3.37 8.23 10.22
CA ILE A 37 -3.41 7.24 11.30
C ILE A 37 -4.56 7.62 12.25
N GLY A 38 -5.39 6.63 12.60
CA GLY A 38 -6.64 6.82 13.35
C GLY A 38 -7.91 6.94 12.50
N SER A 39 -7.80 6.92 11.16
CA SER A 39 -8.96 6.81 10.26
C SER A 39 -8.95 5.52 9.45
N SER A 40 -10.10 5.17 8.86
CA SER A 40 -10.24 4.02 7.96
C SER A 40 -9.42 4.14 6.67
N GLY A 41 -9.08 5.38 6.28
CA GLY A 41 -8.37 5.67 5.04
C GLY A 41 -9.21 5.44 3.78
N GLN A 42 -8.51 5.31 2.66
CA GLN A 42 -9.03 4.95 1.35
C GLN A 42 -8.41 3.61 0.94
N VAL A 43 -9.21 2.78 0.27
CA VAL A 43 -8.77 1.48 -0.24
C VAL A 43 -8.87 1.47 -1.76
N ARG A 44 -7.87 0.87 -2.41
CA ARG A 44 -7.90 0.54 -3.83
C ARG A 44 -7.19 -0.78 -4.06
N THR A 45 -7.76 -1.61 -4.93
CA THR A 45 -7.11 -2.83 -5.42
C THR A 45 -6.78 -2.64 -6.89
N ASP A 46 -5.56 -2.97 -7.29
CA ASP A 46 -5.21 -3.16 -8.70
C ASP A 46 -5.01 -4.64 -8.96
N TRP A 47 -5.60 -5.13 -10.04
CA TRP A 47 -5.64 -6.54 -10.39
C TRP A 47 -4.58 -6.86 -11.45
N TYR A 48 -4.06 -8.08 -11.37
CA TYR A 48 -2.98 -8.64 -12.17
C TYR A 48 -3.32 -10.10 -12.50
N ASP A 49 -2.78 -10.59 -13.61
CA ASP A 49 -3.02 -11.95 -14.06
C ASP A 49 -2.22 -12.97 -13.22
N THR A 50 -1.06 -12.55 -12.70
CA THR A 50 -0.17 -13.43 -11.93
C THR A 50 0.20 -12.87 -10.56
N GLU A 51 0.52 -13.77 -9.62
CA GLU A 51 1.03 -13.40 -8.30
C GLU A 51 2.36 -12.62 -8.41
N ALA A 52 3.20 -13.01 -9.37
CA ALA A 52 4.50 -12.42 -9.59
C ALA A 52 4.38 -10.93 -9.98
N GLU A 53 3.44 -10.59 -10.87
CA GLU A 53 3.16 -9.19 -11.24
C GLU A 53 2.66 -8.38 -10.05
N ALA A 54 1.72 -8.93 -9.26
CA ALA A 54 1.23 -8.26 -8.05
C ALA A 54 2.36 -8.04 -7.02
N LYS A 55 3.26 -9.02 -6.85
CA LYS A 55 4.45 -8.91 -5.99
C LYS A 55 5.43 -7.86 -6.49
N ASN A 56 5.69 -7.80 -7.79
CA ASN A 56 6.57 -6.80 -8.42
C ASN A 56 6.01 -5.40 -8.21
N ALA A 57 4.73 -5.19 -8.51
CA ALA A 57 4.04 -3.91 -8.28
C ALA A 57 4.08 -3.49 -6.80
N ARG A 58 3.94 -4.45 -5.88
CA ARG A 58 4.07 -4.19 -4.43
C ARG A 58 5.47 -3.70 -4.08
N PHE A 59 6.50 -4.35 -4.62
CA PHE A 59 7.90 -3.98 -4.40
C PHE A 59 8.20 -2.57 -4.93
N GLU A 60 7.83 -2.29 -6.18
CA GLU A 60 8.01 -0.96 -6.79
C GLU A 60 7.33 0.14 -5.97
N LEU A 61 6.08 -0.11 -5.55
CA LEU A 61 5.33 0.84 -4.76
C LEU A 61 5.92 1.02 -3.36
N HIS A 62 6.39 -0.06 -2.72
CA HIS A 62 7.10 0.03 -1.45
C HIS A 62 8.35 0.91 -1.58
N MET A 63 9.20 0.67 -2.59
CA MET A 63 10.40 1.48 -2.83
C MET A 63 10.06 2.94 -3.10
N ALA A 64 8.99 3.20 -3.87
CA ALA A 64 8.52 4.55 -4.12
C ALA A 64 8.02 5.26 -2.85
N LYS A 65 7.42 4.53 -1.89
CA LYS A 65 7.00 5.07 -0.60
C LYS A 65 8.17 5.25 0.37
N ALA A 66 9.12 4.32 0.40
CA ALA A 66 10.36 4.45 1.16
C ALA A 66 11.13 5.73 0.77
N LYS A 67 11.27 6.00 -0.53
CA LYS A 67 11.84 7.27 -1.04
C LYS A 67 11.10 8.53 -0.59
N ARG A 68 9.83 8.42 -0.18
CA ARG A 68 9.02 9.52 0.36
C ARG A 68 9.06 9.60 1.89
N GLY A 69 9.91 8.80 2.55
CA GLY A 69 10.03 8.73 4.02
C GLY A 69 8.86 8.01 4.67
N TYR A 70 8.38 6.93 4.04
CA TYR A 70 7.51 5.97 4.70
C TYR A 70 8.35 4.77 5.14
N ASP A 71 8.10 4.33 6.37
CA ASP A 71 8.92 3.33 7.08
C ASP A 71 8.01 2.32 7.79
#